data_AF-A0AAE3HC87-F1
#
_entry.id   AF-A0AAE3HC87-F1
#
_cell.length_a   1.000
_cell.length_b   1.000
_cell.length_c   1.000
_cell.angle_alpha   90.00
_cell.angle_beta   90.00
_cell.angle_gamma   90.00
#
_symmetry.space_group_name_H-M   'P 1'
#
loop_
_entity.id
_entity.type
_entity.pdbx_description
1 polymer ?
#
loop_
_entity_poly.entity_id
_entity_poly.type
_entity_poly.pdbx_seq_one_letter_code
_entity_poly.pdbx_strand_id
1 'polypeptide(L)'
;MVFSNYGHIYNENEGIINNAGTLSGIEREDYEGDFFINNAGTINNCTTGIITGLLIGNPVKTVTCTGENVPVTSITVTGAATTVENGKTLQMTATIIPADATNKDVTWSVVAGTCNATVNQAGLLTGTKAGTVTVKATSKDGSGVQSSSAVTVIEIPVTGISLLEATTTVETGKTLQMIATIYPENATNKNVIWSVETITEDAVISETGLLTGKAAGNVTVRVTSVANSNVKDSLNITVTAARTSSSKSGGGGGGSGGSGSSGEKTQNIALKDVSSIFVGKGSVKFDFKDADNDIQYIEYTSLKNSGTITATVEILKDKSTFAASSPEGVIYRHINIWLGKTGYATETNIENPVIGFKVDRNWINDKGINPAPVVLNRYSDGKWNALSTTQTGNNANYYFYQAETPGFSPFAITGVNLDETALRSTSNVTFTADESKSSVGNEAQAENSLRGLSVTVTLLIVSIACFLKRKQ
;
A
#
# COMPACT_ATOMS: atom_id res chain seq x y z
N MET A 1 -100.13 6.06 0.66
CA MET A 1 -98.73 6.31 0.23
C MET A 1 -98.46 5.37 -0.96
N VAL A 2 -98.45 5.72 -2.26
CA VAL A 2 -98.25 7.01 -2.96
C VAL A 2 -96.86 7.60 -2.68
N PHE A 3 -95.96 7.87 -3.63
CA PHE A 3 -95.78 7.57 -5.09
C PHE A 3 -94.35 8.04 -5.51
N SER A 4 -93.71 7.76 -6.66
CA SER A 4 -93.80 6.71 -7.72
C SER A 4 -92.69 6.93 -8.78
N ASN A 5 -92.10 5.87 -9.39
CA ASN A 5 -91.16 5.91 -10.53
C ASN A 5 -89.79 6.63 -10.34
N TYR A 6 -88.78 6.20 -11.13
CA TYR A 6 -87.53 6.91 -11.47
C TYR A 6 -86.86 7.81 -10.42
N GLY A 7 -85.96 7.23 -9.61
CA GLY A 7 -85.02 7.98 -8.79
C GLY A 7 -83.75 8.36 -9.57
N HIS A 8 -83.71 9.57 -10.15
CA HIS A 8 -82.44 10.22 -10.45
C HIS A 8 -81.74 10.53 -9.12
N ILE A 9 -80.53 9.99 -8.92
CA ILE A 9 -79.68 10.39 -7.80
C ILE A 9 -78.99 11.69 -8.20
N TYR A 10 -79.52 12.82 -7.74
CA TYR A 10 -78.78 14.06 -7.67
C TYR A 10 -77.95 14.06 -6.39
N ASN A 11 -76.66 14.35 -6.51
CA ASN A 11 -75.86 14.86 -5.40
C ASN A 11 -75.36 16.26 -5.75
N GLU A 12 -75.17 17.06 -4.72
CA GLU A 12 -74.79 18.46 -4.81
C GLU A 12 -73.26 18.53 -4.94
N ASN A 13 -72.78 19.08 -6.07
CA ASN A 13 -71.38 19.08 -6.52
C ASN A 13 -70.82 17.70 -6.97
N GLU A 14 -71.05 17.33 -8.24
CA GLU A 14 -69.99 17.06 -9.24
C GLU A 14 -70.50 16.30 -10.49
N GLY A 15 -69.71 16.36 -11.57
CA GLY A 15 -69.50 15.29 -12.55
C GLY A 15 -70.72 14.56 -13.15
N ILE A 16 -71.07 14.90 -14.40
CA ILE A 16 -71.98 14.07 -15.21
C ILE A 16 -71.31 12.72 -15.49
N ILE A 17 -71.78 11.66 -14.84
CA ILE A 17 -71.44 10.27 -15.21
C ILE A 17 -72.15 9.94 -16.52
N ASN A 18 -71.44 10.09 -17.65
CA ASN A 18 -71.90 9.55 -18.92
C ASN A 18 -71.65 8.03 -18.99
N ASN A 19 -72.53 7.31 -19.70
CA ASN A 19 -72.67 5.84 -19.60
C ASN A 19 -71.57 5.02 -20.32
N ALA A 20 -70.32 5.49 -20.26
CA ALA A 20 -69.09 4.84 -20.69
C ALA A 20 -67.83 5.47 -20.02
N GLY A 21 -68.01 6.23 -18.93
CA GLY A 21 -67.09 7.28 -18.50
C GLY A 21 -65.75 6.82 -17.90
N THR A 22 -64.66 7.29 -18.51
CA THR A 22 -63.35 7.43 -17.85
C THR A 22 -63.41 8.59 -16.86
N LEU A 23 -62.96 8.39 -15.61
CA LEU A 23 -62.70 9.49 -14.67
C LEU A 23 -61.35 10.14 -14.98
N SER A 24 -61.32 11.48 -15.02
CA SER A 24 -60.09 12.27 -15.21
C SER A 24 -60.20 13.62 -14.50
N GLY A 25 -59.15 14.03 -13.78
CA GLY A 25 -59.02 15.40 -13.26
C GLY A 25 -59.42 15.62 -11.80
N ILE A 26 -59.26 14.63 -10.92
CA ILE A 26 -59.41 14.84 -9.47
C ILE A 26 -58.07 15.34 -8.91
N GLU A 27 -57.95 16.65 -8.71
CA GLU A 27 -56.87 17.23 -7.90
C GLU A 27 -57.16 17.05 -6.41
N ARG A 28 -56.09 16.93 -5.61
CA ARG A 28 -56.15 16.45 -4.22
C ARG A 28 -56.34 17.60 -3.23
N GLU A 29 -57.48 18.27 -3.30
CA GLU A 29 -57.92 19.22 -2.26
C GLU A 29 -59.27 18.77 -1.66
N ASP A 30 -59.26 18.53 -0.35
CA ASP A 30 -60.40 18.48 0.57
C ASP A 30 -61.54 17.43 0.41
N TYR A 31 -61.21 16.16 0.18
CA TYR A 31 -62.18 15.04 0.34
C TYR A 31 -61.75 13.94 1.33
N GLU A 32 -62.23 14.07 2.58
CA GLU A 32 -62.43 12.95 3.52
C GLU A 32 -63.81 12.34 3.24
N GLY A 33 -63.90 11.39 2.29
CA GLY A 33 -65.16 10.76 1.91
C GLY A 33 -64.99 9.42 1.17
N ASP A 34 -65.89 8.47 1.45
CA ASP A 34 -65.88 7.14 0.82
C ASP A 34 -66.28 7.21 -0.67
N PHE A 35 -65.35 6.87 -1.56
CA PHE A 35 -65.60 6.80 -3.00
C PHE A 35 -66.27 5.49 -3.41
N PHE A 36 -67.42 5.59 -4.10
CA PHE A 36 -68.12 4.44 -4.69
C PHE A 36 -67.60 4.14 -6.10
N ILE A 37 -66.82 3.07 -6.26
CA ILE A 37 -66.33 2.59 -7.56
C ILE A 37 -67.34 1.57 -8.14
N ASN A 38 -67.90 1.85 -9.31
CA ASN A 38 -68.74 0.89 -10.04
C ASN A 38 -67.88 -0.22 -10.69
N ASN A 39 -68.49 -1.36 -11.03
CA ASN A 39 -67.77 -2.64 -11.21
C ASN A 39 -66.97 -2.81 -12.53
N ALA A 40 -66.50 -1.71 -13.13
CA ALA A 40 -65.70 -1.64 -14.36
C ALA A 40 -64.38 -0.89 -14.10
N GLY A 41 -63.50 -1.48 -13.29
CA GLY A 41 -62.34 -0.77 -12.74
C GLY A 41 -61.20 -0.50 -13.73
N THR A 42 -60.93 0.76 -14.02
CA THR A 42 -59.58 1.34 -14.12
C THR A 42 -59.67 2.83 -13.78
N ILE A 43 -58.85 3.33 -12.86
CA ILE A 43 -58.72 4.77 -12.58
C ILE A 43 -57.38 5.23 -13.15
N ASN A 44 -57.43 6.19 -14.08
CA ASN A 44 -56.25 6.85 -14.62
C ASN A 44 -56.11 8.25 -14.00
N ASN A 45 -54.88 8.74 -13.91
CA ASN A 45 -54.55 10.09 -13.44
C ASN A 45 -54.83 10.34 -11.93
N CYS A 46 -54.18 9.56 -11.05
CA CYS A 46 -54.24 9.71 -9.60
C CYS A 46 -52.84 10.01 -9.02
N THR A 47 -52.68 11.17 -8.40
CA THR A 47 -51.38 11.81 -8.07
C THR A 47 -50.73 11.29 -6.78
N THR A 48 -50.62 9.96 -6.66
CA THR A 48 -50.15 9.18 -5.49
C THR A 48 -51.11 9.11 -4.29
N GLY A 49 -51.63 7.91 -4.06
CA GLY A 49 -52.44 7.54 -2.89
C GLY A 49 -52.90 6.08 -2.98
N ILE A 50 -53.06 5.41 -1.84
CA ILE A 50 -53.75 4.11 -1.78
C ILE A 50 -55.22 4.41 -1.48
N ILE A 51 -56.12 4.13 -2.43
CA ILE A 51 -57.56 4.20 -2.18
C ILE A 51 -57.99 2.90 -1.48
N THR A 52 -58.03 2.90 -0.16
CA THR A 52 -58.59 1.79 0.63
C THR A 52 -60.11 1.92 0.73
N GLY A 53 -60.82 1.56 -0.34
CA GLY A 53 -62.28 1.44 -0.31
C GLY A 53 -62.71 0.19 0.47
N LEU A 54 -63.40 0.37 1.60
CA LEU A 54 -63.99 -0.72 2.37
C LEU A 54 -65.21 -1.29 1.63
N LEU A 55 -65.13 -2.53 1.15
CA LEU A 55 -66.26 -3.22 0.51
C LEU A 55 -66.95 -4.19 1.49
N ILE A 56 -68.20 -3.90 1.83
CA ILE A 56 -69.11 -4.87 2.44
C ILE A 56 -69.56 -5.85 1.34
N GLY A 57 -68.78 -6.92 1.15
CA GLY A 57 -69.09 -7.99 0.20
C GLY A 57 -67.83 -8.57 -0.46
N ASN A 58 -67.51 -9.82 -0.14
CA ASN A 58 -66.36 -10.53 -0.71
C ASN A 58 -66.64 -10.99 -2.16
N PRO A 59 -65.63 -11.08 -3.05
CA PRO A 59 -64.23 -10.75 -2.83
C PRO A 59 -63.87 -9.31 -3.18
N VAL A 60 -63.01 -8.70 -2.37
CA VAL A 60 -62.43 -7.37 -2.62
C VAL A 60 -61.60 -7.39 -3.91
N LYS A 61 -61.99 -6.57 -4.90
CA LYS A 61 -61.12 -6.21 -6.03
C LYS A 61 -60.23 -5.05 -5.62
N THR A 62 -58.92 -5.26 -5.58
CA THR A 62 -57.94 -4.18 -5.42
C THR A 62 -57.89 -3.31 -6.68
N VAL A 63 -58.06 -2.00 -6.53
CA VAL A 63 -57.85 -1.01 -7.60
C VAL A 63 -56.48 -0.37 -7.37
N THR A 64 -55.53 -0.65 -8.25
CA THR A 64 -54.18 -0.07 -8.19
C THR A 64 -54.11 1.19 -9.04
N CYS A 65 -53.97 2.35 -8.39
CA CYS A 65 -53.65 3.60 -9.07
C CYS A 65 -52.21 3.56 -9.59
N THR A 66 -52.04 3.45 -10.90
CA THR A 66 -50.74 3.67 -11.57
C THR A 66 -50.60 5.14 -11.92
N GLY A 67 -49.65 5.84 -11.29
CA GLY A 67 -49.27 7.19 -11.71
C GLY A 67 -48.72 7.18 -13.14
N GLU A 68 -48.90 8.29 -13.86
CA GLU A 68 -48.40 8.41 -15.23
C GLU A 68 -46.85 8.37 -15.24
N ASN A 69 -46.29 7.47 -16.04
CA ASN A 69 -44.84 7.33 -16.17
C ASN A 69 -44.31 8.43 -17.11
N VAL A 70 -43.59 9.40 -16.55
CA VAL A 70 -42.93 10.48 -17.30
C VAL A 70 -41.51 10.01 -17.67
N PRO A 71 -41.23 9.66 -18.94
CA PRO A 71 -39.93 9.15 -19.34
C PRO A 71 -38.90 10.27 -19.49
N VAL A 72 -37.62 9.90 -19.38
CA VAL A 72 -36.50 10.76 -19.74
C VAL A 72 -36.53 11.00 -21.26
N THR A 73 -36.44 12.27 -21.66
CA THR A 73 -36.38 12.70 -23.07
C THR A 73 -35.02 13.24 -23.47
N SER A 74 -34.23 13.77 -22.52
CA SER A 74 -32.86 14.22 -22.76
C SER A 74 -31.97 14.06 -21.53
N ILE A 75 -30.67 13.82 -21.78
CA ILE A 75 -29.61 13.85 -20.78
C ILE A 75 -28.51 14.80 -21.29
N THR A 76 -27.97 15.64 -20.41
CA THR A 76 -26.75 16.42 -20.66
C THR A 76 -25.68 15.99 -19.68
N VAL A 77 -24.55 15.47 -20.19
CA VAL A 77 -23.39 15.11 -19.36
C VAL A 77 -22.41 16.29 -19.30
N THR A 78 -22.12 16.76 -18.09
CA THR A 78 -21.13 17.83 -17.83
C THR A 78 -20.12 17.38 -16.76
N GLY A 79 -19.02 18.12 -16.64
CA GLY A 79 -18.05 17.98 -15.56
C GLY A 79 -17.49 19.36 -15.22
N ALA A 80 -16.88 19.50 -14.03
CA ALA A 80 -16.29 20.78 -13.61
C ALA A 80 -15.09 21.22 -14.48
N ALA A 81 -14.51 20.30 -15.24
CA ALA A 81 -13.47 20.51 -16.23
C ALA A 81 -13.61 19.49 -17.38
N THR A 82 -12.86 19.69 -18.46
CA THR A 82 -12.71 18.70 -19.56
C THR A 82 -11.40 17.91 -19.45
N THR A 83 -10.63 18.13 -18.39
CA THR A 83 -9.32 17.52 -18.13
C THR A 83 -9.22 16.96 -16.71
N VAL A 84 -8.42 15.92 -16.53
CA VAL A 84 -8.10 15.35 -15.21
C VAL A 84 -6.66 14.81 -15.21
N GLU A 85 -5.89 15.06 -14.16
CA GLU A 85 -4.55 14.46 -14.04
C GLU A 85 -4.64 12.94 -13.83
N ASN A 86 -3.63 12.21 -14.30
CA ASN A 86 -3.53 10.77 -14.06
C ASN A 86 -3.55 10.45 -12.56
N GLY A 87 -4.34 9.47 -12.14
CA GLY A 87 -4.56 9.12 -10.72
C GLY A 87 -5.40 10.13 -9.91
N LYS A 88 -5.89 11.21 -10.52
CA LYS A 88 -6.88 12.12 -9.93
C LYS A 88 -8.29 11.82 -10.42
N THR A 89 -9.26 12.43 -9.74
CA THR A 89 -10.68 12.25 -10.01
C THR A 89 -11.35 13.52 -10.54
N LEU A 90 -12.39 13.34 -11.34
CA LEU A 90 -13.25 14.41 -11.86
C LEU A 90 -14.71 13.99 -11.66
N GLN A 91 -15.50 14.84 -11.00
CA GLN A 91 -16.94 14.60 -10.85
C GLN A 91 -17.67 14.94 -12.16
N MET A 92 -18.42 13.97 -12.68
CA MET A 92 -19.31 14.13 -13.82
C MET A 92 -20.77 14.19 -13.32
N THR A 93 -21.59 14.98 -13.99
CA THR A 93 -23.00 15.22 -13.65
C THR A 93 -23.85 14.92 -14.87
N ALA A 94 -25.02 14.30 -14.65
CA ALA A 94 -26.04 14.09 -15.68
C ALA A 94 -27.27 14.95 -15.33
N THR A 95 -27.57 15.96 -16.15
CA THR A 95 -28.81 16.74 -16.05
C THR A 95 -29.88 16.07 -16.90
N ILE A 96 -31.06 15.85 -16.33
CA ILE A 96 -32.15 15.07 -16.93
C ILE A 96 -33.33 15.98 -17.24
N ILE A 97 -33.94 15.78 -18.41
CA ILE A 97 -35.16 16.46 -18.85
C ILE A 97 -36.20 15.40 -19.25
N PRO A 98 -37.48 15.55 -18.85
CA PRO A 98 -38.01 16.64 -18.02
C PRO A 98 -37.62 16.48 -16.54
N ALA A 99 -37.69 17.59 -15.78
CA ALA A 99 -37.20 17.64 -14.39
C ALA A 99 -38.08 16.85 -13.40
N ASP A 100 -39.28 16.46 -13.81
CA ASP A 100 -40.27 15.66 -13.11
C ASP A 100 -40.25 14.17 -13.52
N ALA A 101 -39.36 13.75 -14.44
CA ALA A 101 -39.23 12.35 -14.88
C ALA A 101 -39.27 11.35 -13.72
N THR A 102 -40.06 10.28 -13.89
CA THR A 102 -40.43 9.33 -12.82
C THR A 102 -39.23 8.53 -12.31
N ASN A 103 -38.26 8.23 -13.18
CA ASN A 103 -36.98 7.63 -12.83
C ASN A 103 -35.83 8.49 -13.39
N LYS A 104 -34.95 8.95 -12.48
CA LYS A 104 -33.81 9.85 -12.76
C LYS A 104 -32.46 9.15 -12.61
N ASP A 105 -32.44 7.83 -12.41
CA ASP A 105 -31.20 7.10 -12.31
C ASP A 105 -30.53 6.94 -13.68
N VAL A 106 -29.21 7.12 -13.70
CA VAL A 106 -28.37 6.81 -14.86
C VAL A 106 -27.37 5.70 -14.55
N THR A 107 -27.01 4.93 -15.57
CA THR A 107 -25.84 4.04 -15.54
C THR A 107 -24.67 4.78 -16.18
N TRP A 108 -23.56 4.88 -15.44
CA TRP A 108 -22.32 5.49 -15.93
C TRP A 108 -21.42 4.45 -16.59
N SER A 109 -20.71 4.86 -17.64
CA SER A 109 -19.72 4.05 -18.35
C SER A 109 -18.63 4.91 -18.95
N VAL A 110 -17.45 4.32 -19.18
CA VAL A 110 -16.36 4.93 -19.94
C VAL A 110 -16.18 4.16 -21.24
N VAL A 111 -16.15 4.88 -22.36
CA VAL A 111 -15.66 4.38 -23.65
C VAL A 111 -14.21 4.82 -23.79
N ALA A 112 -13.31 3.85 -23.98
CA ALA A 112 -11.89 4.12 -24.17
C ALA A 112 -11.64 4.83 -25.51
N GLY A 113 -10.78 5.85 -25.48
CA GLY A 113 -10.27 6.54 -26.67
C GLY A 113 -8.81 6.16 -26.91
N THR A 114 -7.89 7.10 -26.68
CA THR A 114 -6.45 6.81 -26.67
C THR A 114 -5.92 6.31 -25.32
N CYS A 115 -6.76 6.35 -24.27
CA CYS A 115 -6.45 5.79 -22.96
C CYS A 115 -7.68 5.15 -22.28
N ASN A 116 -7.48 4.73 -21.03
CA ASN A 116 -8.51 4.19 -20.15
C ASN A 116 -8.74 5.13 -18.96
N ALA A 117 -9.96 5.07 -18.42
CA ALA A 117 -10.38 5.67 -17.17
C ALA A 117 -11.48 4.79 -16.55
N THR A 118 -11.75 4.94 -15.27
CA THR A 118 -12.89 4.30 -14.60
C THR A 118 -13.89 5.34 -14.13
N VAL A 119 -15.18 5.01 -14.11
CA VAL A 119 -16.23 5.87 -13.53
C VAL A 119 -17.06 5.02 -12.58
N ASN A 120 -17.39 5.57 -11.41
CA ASN A 120 -18.27 4.88 -10.46
C ASN A 120 -19.75 5.22 -10.71
N GLN A 121 -20.67 4.54 -10.00
CA GLN A 121 -22.11 4.73 -10.14
C GLN A 121 -22.59 6.14 -9.70
N ALA A 122 -21.76 6.91 -8.99
CA ALA A 122 -22.02 8.31 -8.62
C ALA A 122 -21.44 9.32 -9.63
N GLY A 123 -20.89 8.89 -10.77
CA GLY A 123 -20.32 9.77 -11.80
C GLY A 123 -18.90 10.26 -11.51
N LEU A 124 -18.21 9.74 -10.48
CA LEU A 124 -16.82 10.09 -10.21
C LEU A 124 -15.89 9.34 -11.17
N LEU A 125 -15.31 10.07 -12.12
CA LEU A 125 -14.31 9.59 -13.06
C LEU A 125 -12.93 9.56 -12.37
N THR A 126 -12.11 8.55 -12.65
CA THR A 126 -10.70 8.45 -12.25
C THR A 126 -9.82 8.21 -13.47
N GLY A 127 -8.84 9.08 -13.72
CA GLY A 127 -7.88 8.91 -14.82
C GLY A 127 -6.85 7.82 -14.48
N THR A 128 -6.56 6.90 -15.42
CA THR A 128 -5.59 5.80 -15.18
C THR A 128 -4.38 5.80 -16.13
N LYS A 129 -4.50 6.49 -17.27
CA LYS A 129 -3.40 6.73 -18.23
C LYS A 129 -3.71 8.00 -19.02
N ALA A 130 -2.69 8.78 -19.38
CA ALA A 130 -2.87 9.97 -20.21
C ALA A 130 -3.39 9.63 -21.63
N GLY A 131 -4.26 10.50 -22.15
CA GLY A 131 -4.99 10.32 -23.41
C GLY A 131 -6.44 10.81 -23.31
N THR A 132 -7.32 10.38 -24.21
CA THR A 132 -8.74 10.76 -24.23
C THR A 132 -9.66 9.58 -23.92
N VAL A 133 -10.75 9.88 -23.22
CA VAL A 133 -11.88 8.98 -22.96
C VAL A 133 -13.21 9.69 -23.18
N THR A 134 -14.28 8.92 -23.38
CA THR A 134 -15.65 9.45 -23.43
C THR A 134 -16.44 8.89 -22.27
N VAL A 135 -16.89 9.75 -21.36
CA VAL A 135 -17.76 9.39 -20.24
C VAL A 135 -19.20 9.47 -20.70
N LYS A 136 -19.98 8.43 -20.42
CA LYS A 136 -21.35 8.26 -20.93
C LYS A 136 -22.32 7.95 -19.79
N ALA A 137 -23.44 8.65 -19.78
CA ALA A 137 -24.61 8.37 -18.94
C ALA A 137 -25.74 7.77 -19.81
N THR A 138 -26.41 6.75 -19.28
CA THR A 138 -27.53 6.04 -19.93
C THR A 138 -28.71 5.99 -18.96
N SER A 139 -29.90 6.41 -19.36
CA SER A 139 -31.09 6.33 -18.50
C SER A 139 -31.43 4.90 -18.08
N LYS A 140 -31.91 4.71 -16.83
CA LYS A 140 -32.42 3.43 -16.33
C LYS A 140 -33.94 3.26 -16.44
N ASP A 141 -34.66 4.28 -16.93
CA ASP A 141 -36.13 4.25 -17.10
C ASP A 141 -36.63 3.39 -18.28
N GLY A 142 -35.71 2.87 -19.12
CA GLY A 142 -36.03 2.09 -20.31
C GLY A 142 -36.22 2.91 -21.60
N SER A 143 -36.18 4.25 -21.54
CA SER A 143 -36.25 5.13 -22.72
C SER A 143 -35.09 4.94 -23.71
N GLY A 144 -33.96 4.40 -23.23
CA GLY A 144 -32.72 4.27 -23.99
C GLY A 144 -31.94 5.58 -24.18
N VAL A 145 -32.43 6.71 -23.65
CA VAL A 145 -31.77 8.03 -23.78
C VAL A 145 -30.38 8.01 -23.15
N GLN A 146 -29.42 8.56 -23.89
CA GLN A 146 -27.99 8.52 -23.59
C GLN A 146 -27.34 9.85 -23.94
N SER A 147 -26.27 10.18 -23.22
CA SER A 147 -25.45 11.37 -23.48
C SER A 147 -24.03 11.15 -23.00
N SER A 148 -23.08 11.93 -23.51
CA SER A 148 -21.67 11.72 -23.26
C SER A 148 -20.84 12.98 -23.37
N SER A 149 -19.73 13.02 -22.62
CA SER A 149 -18.73 14.10 -22.67
C SER A 149 -17.33 13.51 -22.85
N ALA A 150 -16.49 14.19 -23.62
CA ALA A 150 -15.09 13.83 -23.82
C ALA A 150 -14.23 14.43 -22.68
N VAL A 151 -13.38 13.61 -22.08
CA VAL A 151 -12.43 14.03 -21.04
C VAL A 151 -11.02 13.62 -21.45
N THR A 152 -10.07 14.54 -21.29
CA THR A 152 -8.64 14.28 -21.53
C THR A 152 -7.94 14.02 -20.20
N VAL A 153 -7.43 12.81 -20.02
CA VAL A 153 -6.51 12.50 -18.92
C VAL A 153 -5.13 13.06 -19.29
N ILE A 154 -4.56 13.91 -18.45
CA ILE A 154 -3.24 14.52 -18.66
C ILE A 154 -2.17 13.85 -17.79
N GLU A 155 -0.92 13.90 -18.24
CA GLU A 155 0.22 13.47 -17.42
C GLU A 155 0.44 14.44 -16.25
N ILE A 156 0.85 13.91 -15.10
CA ILE A 156 1.39 14.73 -14.01
C ILE A 156 2.77 15.23 -14.45
N PRO A 157 2.97 16.54 -14.63
CA PRO A 157 4.17 17.08 -15.25
C PRO A 157 5.38 16.99 -14.32
N VAL A 158 6.56 16.79 -14.90
CA VAL A 158 7.84 16.94 -14.19
C VAL A 158 8.14 18.43 -14.01
N THR A 159 8.30 18.84 -12.74
CA THR A 159 8.58 20.23 -12.34
C THR A 159 9.98 20.41 -11.75
N GLY A 160 10.61 19.33 -11.29
CA GLY A 160 11.97 19.36 -10.75
C GLY A 160 12.73 18.06 -11.03
N ILE A 161 14.05 18.19 -11.04
CA ILE A 161 15.00 17.07 -11.09
C ILE A 161 16.18 17.45 -10.22
N SER A 162 16.72 16.50 -9.48
CA SER A 162 17.89 16.70 -8.61
C SER A 162 18.87 15.56 -8.79
N LEU A 163 20.12 15.90 -9.08
CA LEU A 163 21.26 15.00 -9.15
C LEU A 163 21.72 14.69 -7.72
N LEU A 164 21.75 13.41 -7.35
CA LEU A 164 22.18 12.99 -6.01
C LEU A 164 23.70 12.81 -5.99
N GLU A 165 24.38 13.65 -5.20
CA GLU A 165 25.83 13.59 -5.03
C GLU A 165 26.26 12.44 -4.09
N ALA A 166 26.77 11.35 -4.68
CA ALA A 166 27.50 10.33 -3.93
C ALA A 166 28.99 10.71 -3.74
N THR A 167 29.65 11.09 -4.84
CA THR A 167 31.03 11.62 -4.89
C THR A 167 31.20 12.50 -6.12
N THR A 168 32.05 13.53 -6.04
CA THR A 168 32.42 14.38 -7.20
C THR A 168 33.71 13.94 -7.90
N THR A 169 34.17 12.70 -7.69
CA THR A 169 35.40 12.17 -8.30
C THR A 169 35.23 10.75 -8.85
N VAL A 170 36.00 10.42 -9.88
CA VAL A 170 36.10 9.05 -10.43
C VAL A 170 37.52 8.81 -10.95
N GLU A 171 38.12 7.65 -10.68
CA GLU A 171 39.44 7.33 -11.24
C GLU A 171 39.32 6.91 -12.72
N THR A 172 40.37 7.18 -13.50
CA THR A 172 40.49 6.71 -14.90
C THR A 172 40.37 5.19 -14.96
N GLY A 173 39.50 4.69 -15.85
CA GLY A 173 39.18 3.26 -15.95
C GLY A 173 38.21 2.74 -14.87
N LYS A 174 37.67 3.60 -14.02
CA LYS A 174 36.61 3.28 -13.04
C LYS A 174 35.28 3.94 -13.42
N THR A 175 34.23 3.51 -12.73
CA THR A 175 32.86 3.96 -12.96
C THR A 175 32.25 4.60 -11.72
N LEU A 176 31.38 5.57 -11.93
CA LEU A 176 30.58 6.26 -10.90
C LEU A 176 29.10 6.21 -11.34
N GLN A 177 28.22 5.67 -10.50
CA GLN A 177 26.79 5.67 -10.78
C GLN A 177 26.18 7.01 -10.39
N MET A 178 25.68 7.74 -11.39
CA MET A 178 24.92 8.97 -11.18
C MET A 178 23.46 8.61 -10.93
N ILE A 179 22.81 9.28 -9.99
CA ILE A 179 21.39 9.07 -9.65
C ILE A 179 20.67 10.41 -9.76
N ALA A 180 19.45 10.39 -10.31
CA ALA A 180 18.60 11.57 -10.39
C ALA A 180 17.21 11.29 -9.81
N THR A 181 16.73 12.17 -8.96
CA THR A 181 15.38 12.13 -8.37
C THR A 181 14.48 13.08 -9.14
N ILE A 182 13.30 12.61 -9.55
CA ILE A 182 12.30 13.37 -10.31
C ILE A 182 11.19 13.87 -9.38
N TYR A 183 10.82 15.13 -9.54
CA TYR A 183 9.76 15.79 -8.77
C TYR A 183 8.63 16.28 -9.69
N PRO A 184 7.36 16.16 -9.27
CA PRO A 184 6.90 15.50 -8.04
C PRO A 184 7.08 13.97 -8.10
N GLU A 185 7.05 13.29 -6.95
CA GLU A 185 7.26 11.83 -6.89
C GLU A 185 6.20 11.05 -7.67
N ASN A 186 5.02 11.60 -7.89
CA ASN A 186 3.96 11.00 -8.71
C ASN A 186 3.96 11.45 -10.18
N ALA A 187 5.00 12.12 -10.67
CA ALA A 187 5.14 12.48 -12.09
C ALA A 187 4.96 11.25 -13.00
N THR A 188 4.18 11.41 -14.07
CA THR A 188 3.74 10.26 -14.89
C THR A 188 4.85 9.72 -15.80
N ASN A 189 5.70 10.60 -16.31
CA ASN A 189 6.89 10.23 -17.10
C ASN A 189 8.15 10.72 -16.37
N LYS A 190 8.90 9.77 -15.80
CA LYS A 190 10.14 10.03 -15.03
C LYS A 190 11.43 9.72 -15.81
N ASN A 191 11.33 9.48 -17.12
CA ASN A 191 12.50 9.11 -17.91
C ASN A 191 13.46 10.31 -18.03
N VAL A 192 14.76 10.01 -18.06
CA VAL A 192 15.82 11.00 -18.12
C VAL A 192 16.80 10.71 -19.26
N ILE A 193 17.45 11.77 -19.73
CA ILE A 193 18.59 11.71 -20.66
C ILE A 193 19.82 12.17 -19.89
N TRP A 194 20.88 11.36 -19.93
CA TRP A 194 22.18 11.66 -19.38
C TRP A 194 23.13 12.14 -20.47
N SER A 195 23.95 13.15 -20.18
CA SER A 195 25.01 13.62 -21.07
C SER A 195 26.24 14.11 -20.30
N VAL A 196 27.37 14.18 -21.00
CA VAL A 196 28.59 14.84 -20.53
C VAL A 196 28.87 16.01 -21.46
N GLU A 197 29.07 17.22 -20.93
CA GLU A 197 29.11 18.46 -21.74
C GLU A 197 30.53 18.95 -22.11
N THR A 198 31.59 18.38 -21.55
CA THR A 198 32.98 18.79 -21.83
C THR A 198 33.81 17.68 -22.47
N ILE A 199 34.90 18.10 -23.13
CA ILE A 199 35.96 17.34 -23.84
C ILE A 199 35.71 15.82 -23.90
N THR A 200 35.24 15.37 -25.07
CA THR A 200 34.60 14.07 -25.34
C THR A 200 35.46 12.81 -25.14
N GLU A 201 36.66 12.96 -24.58
CA GLU A 201 37.60 11.88 -24.30
C GLU A 201 37.85 11.67 -22.79
N ASP A 202 37.40 12.59 -21.92
CA ASP A 202 37.66 12.51 -20.46
C ASP A 202 36.70 11.55 -19.74
N ALA A 203 35.44 11.46 -20.16
CA ALA A 203 34.46 10.50 -19.62
C ALA A 203 33.35 10.16 -20.62
N VAL A 204 32.60 9.09 -20.34
CA VAL A 204 31.33 8.76 -21.01
C VAL A 204 30.28 8.35 -20.00
N ILE A 205 29.00 8.60 -20.27
CA ILE A 205 27.88 8.18 -19.42
C ILE A 205 26.91 7.31 -20.21
N SER A 206 26.38 6.25 -19.58
CA SER A 206 25.34 5.41 -20.16
C SER A 206 23.93 6.01 -20.00
N GLU A 207 22.96 5.46 -20.71
CA GLU A 207 21.53 5.78 -20.55
C GLU A 207 21.01 5.54 -19.11
N THR A 208 21.67 4.66 -18.36
CA THR A 208 21.36 4.37 -16.95
C THR A 208 22.10 5.28 -15.96
N GLY A 209 22.87 6.26 -16.43
CA GLY A 209 23.63 7.18 -15.57
C GLY A 209 24.97 6.65 -15.07
N LEU A 210 25.47 5.52 -15.59
CA LEU A 210 26.79 5.02 -15.21
C LEU A 210 27.89 5.80 -15.96
N LEU A 211 28.55 6.71 -15.25
CA LEU A 211 29.70 7.47 -15.73
C LEU A 211 30.95 6.59 -15.70
N THR A 212 31.79 6.64 -16.74
CA THR A 212 33.10 5.97 -16.82
C THR A 212 34.18 7.00 -17.08
N GLY A 213 35.17 7.10 -16.20
CA GLY A 213 36.34 7.96 -16.40
C GLY A 213 37.30 7.37 -17.45
N LYS A 214 37.69 8.17 -18.44
CA LYS A 214 38.57 7.77 -19.56
C LYS A 214 39.92 8.49 -19.54
N ALA A 215 39.95 9.78 -19.19
CA ALA A 215 41.17 10.56 -19.03
C ALA A 215 41.00 11.59 -17.90
N ALA A 216 42.11 12.01 -17.28
CA ALA A 216 42.07 12.89 -16.12
C ALA A 216 41.69 14.34 -16.53
N GLY A 217 40.63 14.87 -15.95
CA GLY A 217 40.01 16.13 -16.36
C GLY A 217 38.80 16.48 -15.49
N ASN A 218 38.07 17.54 -15.86
CA ASN A 218 36.82 17.92 -15.20
C ASN A 218 35.66 17.80 -16.20
N VAL A 219 34.67 16.97 -15.85
CA VAL A 219 33.51 16.70 -16.69
C VAL A 219 32.23 17.19 -16.03
N THR A 220 31.41 17.93 -16.78
CA THR A 220 30.05 18.29 -16.32
C THR A 220 29.09 17.20 -16.79
N VAL A 221 28.57 16.42 -15.85
CA VAL A 221 27.46 15.50 -16.10
C VAL A 221 26.16 16.28 -16.01
N ARG A 222 25.32 16.20 -17.04
CA ARG A 222 23.96 16.72 -17.04
C ARG A 222 22.95 15.58 -17.03
N VAL A 223 21.87 15.78 -16.29
CA VAL A 223 20.63 14.99 -16.42
C VAL A 223 19.49 15.91 -16.86
N THR A 224 18.68 15.47 -17.82
CA THR A 224 17.54 16.23 -18.36
C THR A 224 16.30 15.36 -18.37
N SER A 225 15.15 15.88 -17.95
CA SER A 225 13.88 15.16 -18.03
C SER A 225 13.43 14.99 -19.48
N VAL A 226 13.01 13.77 -19.86
CA VAL A 226 12.39 13.49 -21.16
C VAL A 226 11.03 14.19 -21.28
N ALA A 227 10.30 14.30 -20.17
CA ALA A 227 8.97 14.92 -20.15
C ALA A 227 9.02 16.45 -20.23
N ASN A 228 10.15 17.07 -19.84
CA ASN A 228 10.33 18.52 -19.86
C ASN A 228 11.80 18.90 -19.97
N SER A 229 12.26 19.24 -21.18
CA SER A 229 13.68 19.55 -21.48
C SER A 229 14.23 20.79 -20.76
N ASN A 230 13.37 21.63 -20.16
CA ASN A 230 13.78 22.75 -19.32
C ASN A 230 14.12 22.30 -17.89
N VAL A 231 13.59 21.16 -17.44
CA VAL A 231 13.89 20.56 -16.14
C VAL A 231 15.11 19.67 -16.27
N LYS A 232 16.25 20.21 -15.83
CA LYS A 232 17.58 19.60 -15.92
C LYS A 232 18.42 20.02 -14.72
N ASP A 233 19.36 19.16 -14.35
CA ASP A 233 20.35 19.42 -13.29
C ASP A 233 21.74 19.03 -13.79
N SER A 234 22.80 19.48 -13.13
CA SER A 234 24.19 19.24 -13.57
C SER A 234 25.19 19.23 -12.43
N LEU A 235 26.13 18.29 -12.50
CA LEU A 235 27.16 18.06 -11.50
C LEU A 235 28.54 18.01 -12.15
N ASN A 236 29.51 18.71 -11.56
CA ASN A 236 30.90 18.65 -11.97
C ASN A 236 31.61 17.48 -11.28
N ILE A 237 32.23 16.61 -12.08
CA ILE A 237 32.99 15.45 -11.64
C ILE A 237 34.45 15.61 -12.07
N THR A 238 35.39 15.45 -11.15
CA THR A 238 36.82 15.38 -11.45
C THR A 238 37.22 13.93 -11.74
N VAL A 239 37.63 13.66 -12.97
CA VAL A 239 38.28 12.40 -13.34
C VAL A 239 39.75 12.47 -12.91
N THR A 240 40.20 11.55 -12.09
CA THR A 240 41.59 11.49 -11.60
C THR A 240 42.41 10.44 -12.36
N ALA A 241 43.72 10.65 -12.49
CA ALA A 241 44.61 9.68 -13.13
C ALA A 241 44.71 8.39 -12.31
N ALA A 242 44.70 7.23 -12.99
CA ALA A 242 44.89 5.94 -12.34
C ALA A 242 46.29 5.83 -11.72
N ARG A 243 46.38 5.39 -10.46
CA ARG A 243 47.66 5.25 -9.75
C ARG A 243 48.43 4.03 -10.24
N THR A 244 49.47 4.24 -11.03
CA THR A 244 50.47 3.20 -11.37
C THR A 244 51.28 2.83 -10.13
N SER A 245 51.14 1.60 -9.64
CA SER A 245 51.81 1.13 -8.43
C SER A 245 53.29 0.80 -8.68
N SER A 246 54.18 1.78 -8.48
CA SER A 246 55.62 1.53 -8.29
C SER A 246 55.97 1.61 -6.81
N SER A 247 56.45 0.50 -6.23
CA SER A 247 56.86 0.43 -4.82
C SER A 247 58.05 1.34 -4.51
N LYS A 248 57.90 2.26 -3.55
CA LYS A 248 58.99 2.77 -2.69
C LYS A 248 58.46 3.50 -1.46
N SER A 249 59.21 3.40 -0.37
CA SER A 249 58.93 4.01 0.93
C SER A 249 59.20 5.53 0.94
N GLY A 250 58.34 6.29 1.59
CA GLY A 250 58.58 7.70 1.91
C GLY A 250 57.41 8.27 2.72
N GLY A 251 57.66 8.73 3.94
CA GLY A 251 56.64 9.34 4.79
C GLY A 251 56.38 10.81 4.44
N GLY A 252 55.17 11.28 4.71
CA GLY A 252 54.75 12.67 4.52
C GLY A 252 53.22 12.77 4.51
N GLY A 253 52.62 13.38 5.53
CA GLY A 253 51.16 13.41 5.70
C GLY A 253 50.45 14.53 4.94
N GLY A 254 49.14 14.38 4.73
CA GLY A 254 48.29 15.41 4.13
C GLY A 254 46.82 15.01 3.98
N GLY A 255 45.99 15.38 4.98
CA GLY A 255 44.52 15.48 4.95
C GLY A 255 43.69 14.61 3.99
N SER A 256 43.22 13.45 4.48
CA SER A 256 42.17 12.66 3.80
C SER A 256 40.78 13.02 4.31
N GLY A 257 39.86 13.36 3.40
CA GLY A 257 38.43 13.42 3.72
C GLY A 257 37.94 12.03 4.14
N GLY A 258 37.46 11.90 5.38
CA GLY A 258 37.21 10.59 6.00
C GLY A 258 36.02 9.84 5.41
N SER A 259 36.29 8.93 4.46
CA SER A 259 35.55 7.68 4.33
C SER A 259 36.13 6.68 5.32
N GLY A 260 35.27 6.08 6.14
CA GLY A 260 35.69 5.12 7.17
C GLY A 260 36.18 3.83 6.53
N SER A 261 37.51 3.69 6.39
CA SER A 261 38.09 2.35 6.33
C SER A 261 37.70 1.64 7.61
N SER A 262 36.90 0.59 7.49
CA SER A 262 36.65 -0.31 8.60
C SER A 262 37.98 -0.88 9.05
N GLY A 263 38.22 -0.87 10.36
CA GLY A 263 39.43 -1.48 10.94
C GLY A 263 39.40 -3.01 10.95
N GLU A 264 38.39 -3.62 10.34
CA GLU A 264 38.26 -5.06 10.18
C GLU A 264 39.33 -5.60 9.22
N LYS A 265 39.84 -6.80 9.48
CA LYS A 265 40.83 -7.40 8.59
C LYS A 265 40.17 -7.76 7.26
N THR A 266 40.72 -7.26 6.15
CA THR A 266 40.16 -7.50 4.80
C THR A 266 39.96 -8.98 4.48
N GLN A 267 40.79 -9.87 5.04
CA GLN A 267 40.65 -11.32 4.89
C GLN A 267 39.39 -11.89 5.57
N ASN A 268 38.93 -11.26 6.67
CA ASN A 268 37.74 -11.66 7.43
C ASN A 268 36.44 -11.19 6.75
N ILE A 269 36.49 -10.13 5.94
CA ILE A 269 35.33 -9.64 5.19
C ILE A 269 35.03 -10.64 4.05
N ALA A 270 33.79 -11.13 4.00
CA ALA A 270 33.23 -11.94 2.91
C ALA A 270 32.62 -11.04 1.83
N LEU A 271 31.79 -10.09 2.25
CA LEU A 271 31.14 -9.08 1.41
C LEU A 271 31.18 -7.74 2.14
N LYS A 272 31.34 -6.65 1.38
CA LYS A 272 31.17 -5.28 1.87
C LYS A 272 30.17 -4.57 0.95
N ASP A 273 29.01 -4.25 1.50
CA ASP A 273 27.92 -3.55 0.82
C ASP A 273 27.78 -2.15 1.43
N VAL A 274 27.59 -1.14 0.59
CA VAL A 274 27.67 0.28 0.97
C VAL A 274 26.54 1.05 0.31
N SER A 275 25.70 1.67 1.13
CA SER A 275 24.57 2.47 0.70
C SER A 275 24.76 3.90 1.22
N SER A 276 24.75 4.90 0.33
CA SER A 276 24.93 6.32 0.67
C SER A 276 23.76 7.12 0.14
N ILE A 277 23.07 7.83 1.03
CA ILE A 277 21.91 8.66 0.68
C ILE A 277 21.97 10.01 1.40
N PHE A 278 21.26 11.00 0.85
CA PHE A 278 21.05 12.27 1.52
C PHE A 278 20.02 12.11 2.64
N VAL A 279 20.37 12.53 3.85
CA VAL A 279 19.51 12.43 5.04
C VAL A 279 19.02 13.81 5.46
N GLY A 280 17.81 14.13 5.03
CA GLY A 280 17.01 15.23 5.59
C GLY A 280 16.41 14.84 6.95
N LYS A 281 15.72 15.79 7.61
CA LYS A 281 14.87 15.47 8.77
C LYS A 281 13.64 14.68 8.31
N GLY A 282 13.30 13.59 9.01
CA GLY A 282 12.20 12.69 8.66
C GLY A 282 12.65 11.25 8.51
N SER A 283 11.81 10.39 7.92
CA SER A 283 12.10 8.97 7.72
C SER A 283 13.27 8.74 6.76
N VAL A 284 14.13 7.78 7.10
CA VAL A 284 15.33 7.40 6.36
C VAL A 284 15.34 5.90 6.15
N LYS A 285 15.70 5.45 4.95
CA LYS A 285 15.86 4.03 4.60
C LYS A 285 17.12 3.83 3.74
N PHE A 286 18.00 2.96 4.20
CA PHE A 286 19.11 2.43 3.42
C PHE A 286 18.72 1.02 2.96
N ASP A 287 18.51 0.81 1.66
CA ASP A 287 18.28 -0.51 1.08
C ASP A 287 19.59 -1.18 0.69
N PHE A 288 19.68 -2.49 0.92
CA PHE A 288 20.79 -3.35 0.52
C PHE A 288 20.25 -4.48 -0.37
N LYS A 289 20.76 -4.55 -1.61
CA LYS A 289 20.18 -5.36 -2.69
C LYS A 289 21.08 -6.48 -3.17
N ASP A 290 22.30 -6.59 -2.64
CA ASP A 290 23.17 -7.71 -2.93
C ASP A 290 22.53 -9.02 -2.43
N ALA A 291 22.57 -10.06 -3.26
CA ALA A 291 21.96 -11.36 -2.94
C ALA A 291 22.69 -12.04 -1.76
N ASP A 292 24.01 -11.84 -1.65
CA ASP A 292 24.86 -12.41 -0.60
C ASP A 292 24.87 -11.56 0.69
N ASN A 293 24.17 -10.42 0.70
CA ASN A 293 23.94 -9.63 1.90
C ASN A 293 22.70 -10.14 2.66
N ASP A 294 22.92 -10.62 3.90
CA ASP A 294 21.85 -11.02 4.81
C ASP A 294 21.07 -9.83 5.39
N ILE A 295 21.67 -8.63 5.43
CA ILE A 295 20.96 -7.38 5.75
C ILE A 295 20.20 -6.93 4.51
N GLN A 296 18.96 -6.47 4.70
CA GLN A 296 18.06 -6.01 3.64
C GLN A 296 17.83 -4.51 3.71
N TYR A 297 17.68 -3.97 4.92
CA TYR A 297 17.55 -2.52 5.11
C TYR A 297 18.01 -2.06 6.50
N ILE A 298 18.33 -0.77 6.59
CA ILE A 298 18.41 -0.02 7.85
C ILE A 298 17.44 1.15 7.73
N GLU A 299 16.53 1.28 8.70
CA GLU A 299 15.55 2.38 8.77
C GLU A 299 15.70 3.13 10.09
N TYR A 300 15.41 4.44 10.07
CA TYR A 300 15.31 5.29 11.27
C TYR A 300 14.59 6.61 10.93
N THR A 301 14.17 7.36 11.94
CA THR A 301 13.77 8.76 11.79
C THR A 301 14.97 9.66 12.08
N SER A 302 15.42 10.47 11.12
CA SER A 302 16.45 11.48 11.40
C SER A 302 15.83 12.73 12.00
N LEU A 303 16.42 13.20 13.10
CA LEU A 303 15.92 14.34 13.87
C LEU A 303 16.33 15.69 13.25
N LYS A 304 17.31 15.71 12.33
CA LYS A 304 17.82 16.90 11.66
C LYS A 304 18.41 16.58 10.28
N ASN A 305 18.48 17.59 9.41
CA ASN A 305 19.26 17.49 8.18
C ASN A 305 20.73 17.17 8.55
N SER A 306 21.22 16.07 8.01
CA SER A 306 22.52 15.46 8.31
C SER A 306 23.44 15.39 7.08
N GLY A 307 22.99 15.88 5.91
CA GLY A 307 23.71 15.75 4.65
C GLY A 307 23.78 14.29 4.16
N THR A 308 24.77 13.99 3.31
CA THR A 308 25.01 12.61 2.85
C THR A 308 25.54 11.74 3.99
N ILE A 309 24.79 10.69 4.31
CA ILE A 309 25.15 9.66 5.29
C ILE A 309 25.39 8.35 4.54
N THR A 310 26.38 7.60 5.00
CA THR A 310 26.74 6.28 4.44
C THR A 310 26.46 5.21 5.48
N ALA A 311 25.67 4.21 5.12
CA ALA A 311 25.60 2.94 5.81
C ALA A 311 26.54 1.93 5.13
N THR A 312 27.32 1.21 5.93
CA THR A 312 28.21 0.14 5.46
C THR A 312 27.86 -1.13 6.22
N VAL A 313 27.60 -2.21 5.47
CA VAL A 313 27.39 -3.57 6.00
C VAL A 313 28.56 -4.42 5.54
N GLU A 314 29.18 -5.14 6.47
CA GLU A 314 30.27 -6.07 6.19
C GLU A 314 29.87 -7.45 6.69
N ILE A 315 29.58 -8.35 5.77
CA ILE A 315 29.33 -9.76 6.08
C ILE A 315 30.68 -10.42 6.32
N LEU A 316 30.85 -11.09 7.46
CA LEU A 316 32.14 -11.63 7.91
C LEU A 316 32.18 -13.16 7.80
N LYS A 317 33.39 -13.69 7.61
CA LYS A 317 33.68 -15.14 7.56
C LYS A 317 33.81 -15.74 8.96
N ASP A 318 34.29 -14.94 9.91
CA ASP A 318 34.47 -15.26 11.32
C ASP A 318 34.03 -14.05 12.17
N LYS A 319 34.11 -14.17 13.50
CA LYS A 319 33.82 -13.10 14.45
C LYS A 319 34.56 -11.81 14.09
N SER A 320 33.85 -10.69 14.23
CA SER A 320 34.41 -9.34 14.14
C SER A 320 35.65 -9.17 15.01
N THR A 321 36.70 -8.53 14.47
CA THR A 321 37.92 -8.24 15.25
C THR A 321 37.71 -7.18 16.32
N PHE A 322 36.57 -6.48 16.29
CA PHE A 322 36.13 -5.54 17.32
C PHE A 322 35.41 -6.21 18.52
N ALA A 323 35.09 -7.52 18.44
CA ALA A 323 34.39 -8.25 19.49
C ALA A 323 35.33 -9.21 20.25
N ALA A 324 35.34 -9.14 21.60
CA ALA A 324 36.21 -9.97 22.42
C ALA A 324 35.81 -11.46 22.38
N SER A 325 34.50 -11.74 22.44
CA SER A 325 33.90 -13.08 22.39
C SER A 325 32.84 -13.16 21.29
N SER A 326 32.26 -14.35 21.05
CA SER A 326 31.04 -14.54 20.26
C SER A 326 29.80 -14.56 21.17
N PRO A 327 28.58 -14.31 20.66
CA PRO A 327 27.35 -14.43 21.44
C PRO A 327 27.01 -15.90 21.76
N GLU A 328 26.05 -16.12 22.65
CA GLU A 328 25.41 -17.44 22.86
C GLU A 328 24.52 -17.86 21.67
N GLY A 329 24.30 -19.17 21.57
CA GLY A 329 23.45 -19.78 20.54
C GLY A 329 24.21 -20.22 19.29
N VAL A 330 23.48 -20.78 18.33
CA VAL A 330 24.03 -21.21 17.03
C VAL A 330 24.10 -19.99 16.12
N ILE A 331 25.31 -19.68 15.64
CA ILE A 331 25.58 -18.48 14.85
C ILE A 331 25.23 -18.75 13.37
N TYR A 332 24.39 -17.89 12.80
CA TYR A 332 24.14 -17.83 11.35
C TYR A 332 25.19 -16.96 10.66
N ARG A 333 25.39 -15.73 11.18
CA ARG A 333 26.29 -14.76 10.56
C ARG A 333 26.90 -13.78 11.56
N HIS A 334 28.17 -13.45 11.36
CA HIS A 334 28.83 -12.28 11.95
C HIS A 334 28.83 -11.11 10.95
N ILE A 335 28.53 -9.91 11.43
CA ILE A 335 28.31 -8.72 10.59
C ILE A 335 28.94 -7.51 11.29
N ASN A 336 29.60 -6.60 10.57
CA ASN A 336 29.81 -5.24 11.07
C ASN A 336 28.82 -4.30 10.37
N ILE A 337 28.14 -3.43 11.12
CA ILE A 337 27.30 -2.38 10.52
C ILE A 337 27.76 -1.02 11.06
N TRP A 338 28.01 -0.09 10.15
CA TRP A 338 28.44 1.27 10.44
C TRP A 338 27.46 2.26 9.80
N LEU A 339 26.94 3.22 10.57
CA LEU A 339 26.04 4.26 10.06
C LEU A 339 26.66 5.64 10.30
N GLY A 340 27.02 6.31 9.20
CA GLY A 340 27.69 7.60 9.20
C GLY A 340 29.12 7.55 9.74
N LYS A 341 29.66 8.74 10.08
CA LYS A 341 30.94 8.87 10.78
C LYS A 341 30.77 8.54 12.26
N THR A 342 31.86 8.22 12.96
CA THR A 342 31.84 8.02 14.43
C THR A 342 31.14 9.18 15.13
N GLY A 343 30.16 8.87 15.99
CA GLY A 343 29.32 9.88 16.67
C GLY A 343 28.12 10.39 15.86
N TYR A 344 27.86 9.87 14.65
CA TYR A 344 26.65 10.19 13.90
C TYR A 344 25.41 9.48 14.45
N ALA A 345 25.46 8.16 14.64
CA ALA A 345 24.29 7.38 15.04
C ALA A 345 24.03 7.47 16.56
N THR A 346 23.57 8.63 17.01
CA THR A 346 23.24 8.97 18.40
C THR A 346 21.79 9.41 18.52
N GLU A 347 21.20 9.29 19.71
CA GLU A 347 19.83 9.73 20.05
C GLU A 347 19.53 11.21 19.73
N THR A 348 20.56 12.04 19.61
CA THR A 348 20.47 13.46 19.22
C THR A 348 20.36 13.70 17.71
N ASN A 349 20.54 12.64 16.90
CA ASN A 349 20.63 12.70 15.45
C ASN A 349 19.60 11.77 14.78
N ILE A 350 19.32 10.61 15.39
CA ILE A 350 18.45 9.55 14.89
C ILE A 350 17.55 9.02 16.00
N GLU A 351 16.37 8.55 15.62
CA GLU A 351 15.33 8.00 16.49
C GLU A 351 14.80 6.68 15.89
N ASN A 352 14.41 5.74 16.75
CA ASN A 352 13.83 4.43 16.40
C ASN A 352 14.58 3.67 15.28
N PRO A 353 15.89 3.36 15.44
CA PRO A 353 16.65 2.65 14.42
C PRO A 353 16.28 1.16 14.38
N VAL A 354 16.00 0.64 13.20
CA VAL A 354 15.72 -0.78 12.96
C VAL A 354 16.59 -1.35 11.84
N ILE A 355 16.91 -2.64 11.95
CA ILE A 355 17.66 -3.42 10.98
C ILE A 355 16.76 -4.55 10.47
N GLY A 356 16.45 -4.54 9.17
CA GLY A 356 15.77 -5.63 8.48
C GLY A 356 16.77 -6.62 7.91
N PHE A 357 16.58 -7.92 8.15
CA PHE A 357 17.48 -8.97 7.69
C PHE A 357 16.74 -10.26 7.30
N LYS A 358 17.41 -11.12 6.53
CA LYS A 358 16.92 -12.43 6.10
C LYS A 358 17.80 -13.54 6.69
N VAL A 359 17.22 -14.72 6.87
CA VAL A 359 17.95 -15.94 7.27
C VAL A 359 17.54 -17.09 6.35
N ASP A 360 18.53 -17.82 5.84
CA ASP A 360 18.32 -18.96 4.96
C ASP A 360 17.53 -20.10 5.65
N ARG A 361 16.49 -20.58 4.98
CA ARG A 361 15.59 -21.63 5.49
C ARG A 361 16.30 -22.97 5.66
N ASN A 362 17.29 -23.29 4.82
CA ASN A 362 18.05 -24.53 4.94
C ASN A 362 18.93 -24.48 6.19
N TRP A 363 19.60 -23.35 6.48
CA TRP A 363 20.36 -23.21 7.73
C TRP A 363 19.48 -23.43 8.98
N ILE A 364 18.27 -22.86 9.01
CA ILE A 364 17.33 -23.07 10.13
C ILE A 364 16.98 -24.56 10.28
N ASN A 365 16.63 -25.23 9.17
CA ASN A 365 16.28 -26.65 9.17
C ASN A 365 17.46 -27.56 9.55
N ASP A 366 18.61 -27.38 8.91
CA ASP A 366 19.83 -28.18 9.07
C ASP A 366 20.44 -28.07 10.47
N LYS A 367 20.15 -26.96 11.18
CA LYS A 367 20.58 -26.73 12.56
C LYS A 367 19.50 -27.02 13.60
N GLY A 368 18.29 -27.42 13.20
CA GLY A 368 17.19 -27.69 14.14
C GLY A 368 16.74 -26.46 14.93
N ILE A 369 16.83 -25.28 14.31
CA ILE A 369 16.55 -23.99 14.93
C ILE A 369 15.05 -23.73 14.87
N ASN A 370 14.49 -23.23 15.98
CA ASN A 370 13.14 -22.69 15.96
C ASN A 370 13.19 -21.31 15.24
N PRO A 371 12.37 -21.03 14.21
CA PRO A 371 12.38 -19.73 13.52
C PRO A 371 12.02 -18.54 14.42
N ALA A 372 11.23 -18.74 15.47
CA ALA A 372 10.77 -17.65 16.34
C ALA A 372 11.89 -17.02 17.20
N PRO A 373 12.78 -17.77 17.89
CA PRO A 373 13.91 -17.23 18.65
C PRO A 373 15.17 -16.94 17.81
N VAL A 374 15.04 -16.62 16.53
CA VAL A 374 16.14 -16.01 15.76
C VAL A 374 16.29 -14.56 16.20
N VAL A 375 17.49 -14.18 16.61
CA VAL A 375 17.79 -12.89 17.26
C VAL A 375 18.99 -12.22 16.61
N LEU A 376 18.89 -10.91 16.38
CA LEU A 376 20.05 -10.08 16.09
C LEU A 376 20.70 -9.65 17.42
N ASN A 377 21.98 -9.99 17.61
CA ASN A 377 22.74 -9.59 18.78
C ASN A 377 23.65 -8.42 18.42
N ARG A 378 23.74 -7.42 19.28
CA ARG A 378 24.66 -6.27 19.13
C ARG A 378 25.79 -6.36 20.15
N TYR A 379 27.04 -6.22 19.69
CA TYR A 379 28.18 -6.07 20.59
C TYR A 379 28.36 -4.60 20.98
N SER A 380 28.30 -4.31 22.28
CA SER A 380 28.65 -3.00 22.85
C SER A 380 29.13 -3.15 24.29
N ASP A 381 29.94 -2.20 24.75
CA ASP A 381 30.35 -2.11 26.16
C ASP A 381 31.03 -3.40 26.68
N GLY A 382 31.75 -4.09 25.80
CA GLY A 382 32.47 -5.33 26.07
C GLY A 382 31.63 -6.62 26.00
N LYS A 383 30.32 -6.54 25.72
CA LYS A 383 29.38 -7.68 25.77
C LYS A 383 28.45 -7.75 24.57
N TRP A 384 27.87 -8.93 24.35
CA TRP A 384 26.77 -9.13 23.42
C TRP A 384 25.43 -8.88 24.12
N ASN A 385 24.55 -8.14 23.46
CA ASN A 385 23.20 -7.85 23.92
C ASN A 385 22.22 -8.32 22.84
N ALA A 386 21.32 -9.24 23.19
CA ALA A 386 20.21 -9.65 22.34
C ALA A 386 19.27 -8.46 22.09
N LEU A 387 18.89 -8.21 20.84
CA LEU A 387 17.96 -7.15 20.47
C LEU A 387 16.53 -7.66 20.36
N SER A 388 15.56 -6.78 20.61
CA SER A 388 14.15 -7.03 20.33
C SER A 388 14.00 -7.33 18.83
N THR A 389 13.75 -8.59 18.50
CA THR A 389 13.74 -9.11 17.13
C THR A 389 12.38 -9.75 16.86
N THR A 390 11.74 -9.38 15.75
CA THR A 390 10.42 -9.89 15.34
C THR A 390 10.51 -10.47 13.93
N GLN A 391 9.94 -11.66 13.72
CA GLN A 391 9.80 -12.24 12.38
C GLN A 391 8.69 -11.50 11.62
N THR A 392 9.05 -10.81 10.53
CA THR A 392 8.13 -9.98 9.73
C THR A 392 7.49 -10.75 8.57
N GLY A 393 8.08 -11.88 8.15
CA GLY A 393 7.54 -12.70 7.07
C GLY A 393 8.41 -13.92 6.75
N ASN A 394 8.05 -14.66 5.71
CA ASN A 394 8.88 -15.71 5.12
C ASN A 394 8.48 -15.95 3.65
N ASN A 395 9.38 -16.58 2.89
CA ASN A 395 9.11 -17.12 1.55
C ASN A 395 9.76 -18.51 1.40
N ALA A 396 9.76 -19.07 0.19
CA ALA A 396 10.31 -20.40 -0.07
C ALA A 396 11.77 -20.61 0.39
N ASN A 397 12.59 -19.55 0.38
CA ASN A 397 14.04 -19.64 0.62
C ASN A 397 14.46 -19.02 1.97
N TYR A 398 13.74 -18.01 2.46
CA TYR A 398 14.15 -17.20 3.61
C TYR A 398 13.03 -16.98 4.62
N TYR A 399 13.44 -16.77 5.88
CA TYR A 399 12.66 -16.08 6.89
C TYR A 399 13.14 -14.63 6.99
N PHE A 400 12.22 -13.70 7.22
CA PHE A 400 12.50 -12.26 7.30
C PHE A 400 12.25 -11.75 8.71
N TYR A 401 13.15 -10.90 9.19
CA TYR A 401 13.15 -10.38 10.55
C TYR A 401 13.46 -8.89 10.56
N GLN A 402 12.99 -8.22 11.61
CA GLN A 402 13.35 -6.85 11.94
C GLN A 402 13.80 -6.80 13.40
N ALA A 403 14.90 -6.11 13.69
CA ALA A 403 15.38 -5.87 15.04
C ALA A 403 15.53 -4.37 15.33
N GLU A 404 15.04 -3.92 16.47
CA GLU A 404 15.28 -2.58 17.01
C GLU A 404 16.70 -2.49 17.60
N THR A 405 17.45 -1.43 17.30
CA THR A 405 18.82 -1.28 17.77
C THR A 405 19.10 0.09 18.40
N PRO A 406 19.78 0.16 19.57
CA PRO A 406 20.18 1.41 20.20
C PRO A 406 21.42 2.06 19.52
N GLY A 407 21.97 1.44 18.47
CA GLY A 407 23.11 1.97 17.73
C GLY A 407 23.72 0.96 16.77
N PHE A 408 24.88 1.27 16.20
CA PHE A 408 25.57 0.46 15.20
C PHE A 408 26.98 0.10 15.69
N SER A 409 27.42 -1.12 15.40
CA SER A 409 28.66 -1.76 15.90
C SER A 409 28.79 -3.17 15.25
N PRO A 410 29.60 -4.11 15.76
CA PRO A 410 29.48 -5.52 15.36
C PRO A 410 28.15 -6.13 15.80
N PHE A 411 27.59 -6.95 14.92
CA PHE A 411 26.37 -7.72 15.12
C PHE A 411 26.61 -9.21 14.84
N ALA A 412 25.69 -10.04 15.34
CA ALA A 412 25.64 -11.46 15.02
C ALA A 412 24.20 -11.96 15.03
N ILE A 413 23.78 -12.61 13.95
CA ILE A 413 22.50 -13.30 13.88
C ILE A 413 22.69 -14.67 14.52
N THR A 414 21.90 -15.00 15.55
CA THR A 414 21.90 -16.32 16.18
C THR A 414 20.50 -16.91 16.25
N GLY A 415 20.44 -18.23 16.42
CA GLY A 415 19.24 -18.95 16.80
C GLY A 415 19.54 -19.95 17.92
N VAL A 416 18.50 -20.56 18.46
CA VAL A 416 18.61 -21.63 19.46
C VAL A 416 17.93 -22.89 18.96
N ASN A 417 18.47 -24.04 19.34
CA ASN A 417 17.93 -25.33 18.94
C ASN A 417 16.58 -25.58 19.64
N LEU A 418 15.72 -26.35 18.99
CA LEU A 418 14.41 -26.75 19.53
C LEU A 418 14.51 -27.42 20.91
N ASP A 419 15.58 -28.20 21.16
CA ASP A 419 15.79 -28.89 22.44
C ASP A 419 16.18 -27.95 23.59
N GLU A 420 16.93 -26.88 23.31
CA GLU A 420 17.30 -25.88 24.34
C GLU A 420 16.14 -24.96 24.71
N THR A 421 15.21 -24.71 23.78
CA THR A 421 14.03 -23.88 24.07
C THR A 421 13.11 -24.55 25.08
N ALA A 422 12.98 -25.88 25.04
CA ALA A 422 12.25 -26.65 26.05
C ALA A 422 12.85 -26.51 27.47
N LEU A 423 14.18 -26.45 27.59
CA LEU A 423 14.90 -26.32 28.87
C LEU A 423 14.85 -24.90 29.46
N ARG A 424 14.82 -23.86 28.61
CA ARG A 424 14.66 -22.47 29.08
C ARG A 424 13.22 -22.17 29.54
N SER A 425 12.21 -22.86 29.01
CA SER A 425 10.80 -22.70 29.43
C SER A 425 10.52 -23.15 30.87
N THR A 426 11.32 -24.06 31.43
CA THR A 426 11.13 -24.59 32.80
C THR A 426 11.91 -23.85 33.89
N SER A 427 12.78 -22.91 33.52
CA SER A 427 13.75 -22.30 34.46
C SER A 427 13.27 -21.01 35.14
N ASN A 428 12.11 -20.46 34.76
CA ASN A 428 11.55 -19.20 35.28
C ASN A 428 10.42 -19.41 36.31
N VAL A 429 10.50 -20.45 37.16
CA VAL A 429 9.64 -20.58 38.34
C VAL A 429 10.44 -20.25 39.60
N THR A 430 10.53 -18.96 39.91
CA THR A 430 11.09 -18.48 41.17
C THR A 430 10.09 -18.80 42.30
N PHE A 431 10.29 -19.91 43.01
CA PHE A 431 9.56 -20.17 44.25
C PHE A 431 10.01 -19.17 45.31
N THR A 432 9.17 -18.17 45.60
CA THR A 432 9.28 -17.38 46.83
C THR A 432 8.91 -18.28 48.01
N ALA A 433 9.93 -18.67 48.79
CA ALA A 433 9.71 -19.24 50.10
C ALA A 433 9.23 -18.13 51.05
N ASP A 434 8.05 -18.29 51.64
CA ASP A 434 7.62 -17.53 52.80
C ASP A 434 7.38 -18.50 53.96
N GLU A 435 7.98 -18.22 55.12
CA GLU A 435 7.89 -19.07 56.31
C GLU A 435 6.71 -18.63 57.18
N SER A 436 5.72 -19.50 57.36
CA SER A 436 4.85 -19.42 58.55
C SER A 436 4.50 -20.81 59.09
N LYS A 437 4.59 -20.96 60.42
CA LYS A 437 4.47 -22.22 61.15
C LYS A 437 3.05 -22.48 61.67
N SER A 438 2.54 -23.70 61.46
CA SER A 438 1.75 -24.48 62.44
C SER A 438 1.59 -25.92 61.91
N SER A 439 2.26 -26.91 62.53
CA SER A 439 1.78 -27.79 63.62
C SER A 439 0.76 -28.88 63.23
N VAL A 440 1.31 -30.08 62.98
CA VAL A 440 0.80 -31.45 63.24
C VAL A 440 -0.70 -31.65 63.54
N GLY A 441 -1.34 -32.53 62.76
CA GLY A 441 -2.62 -33.20 63.08
C GLY A 441 -2.78 -34.47 62.24
N ASN A 442 -3.26 -35.57 62.83
CA ASN A 442 -3.14 -36.93 62.28
C ASN A 442 -4.43 -37.45 61.59
N GLU A 443 -4.25 -38.56 60.88
CA GLU A 443 -5.21 -39.66 60.65
C GLU A 443 -6.34 -39.59 59.61
N ALA A 444 -6.35 -40.67 58.83
CA ALA A 444 -7.24 -41.08 57.76
C ALA A 444 -8.70 -41.32 58.15
N GLN A 445 -9.63 -41.07 57.21
CA GLN A 445 -10.48 -42.08 56.55
C GLN A 445 -11.53 -41.44 55.64
N ALA A 446 -11.71 -41.95 54.41
CA ALA A 446 -13.01 -42.24 53.77
C ALA A 446 -12.82 -42.67 52.29
N GLU A 447 -13.62 -43.64 51.83
CA GLU A 447 -13.62 -44.12 50.44
C GLU A 447 -14.73 -43.50 49.55
N ASN A 448 -14.55 -43.69 48.23
CA ASN A 448 -15.58 -43.81 47.17
C ASN A 448 -16.44 -42.60 46.74
N SER A 449 -16.09 -42.04 45.58
CA SER A 449 -16.88 -42.10 44.32
C SER A 449 -16.08 -41.39 43.21
N LEU A 450 -15.76 -41.94 42.04
CA LEU A 450 -16.51 -42.69 41.03
C LEU A 450 -17.56 -41.84 40.26
N ARG A 451 -17.15 -41.19 39.16
CA ARG A 451 -17.60 -41.49 37.78
C ARG A 451 -17.11 -40.45 36.76
N GLY A 452 -16.58 -40.92 35.64
CA GLY A 452 -16.43 -40.13 34.41
C GLY A 452 -17.65 -40.26 33.49
N LEU A 453 -17.87 -39.24 32.67
CA LEU A 453 -18.75 -39.16 31.51
C LEU A 453 -17.92 -38.43 30.44
N SER A 454 -17.60 -38.93 29.25
CA SER A 454 -18.37 -39.72 28.27
C SER A 454 -19.59 -38.96 27.73
N VAL A 455 -19.43 -38.33 26.56
CA VAL A 455 -20.51 -37.90 25.67
C VAL A 455 -20.13 -38.35 24.25
N THR A 456 -21.04 -39.04 23.57
CA THR A 456 -20.80 -39.66 22.25
C THR A 456 -21.62 -39.02 21.14
N VAL A 457 -20.93 -38.75 20.02
CA VAL A 457 -21.34 -38.99 18.61
C VAL A 457 -22.72 -38.49 18.12
N THR A 458 -22.69 -37.74 17.01
CA THR A 458 -23.66 -37.93 15.91
C THR A 458 -22.93 -37.87 14.56
N LEU A 459 -23.50 -38.53 13.55
CA LEU A 459 -22.81 -38.96 12.33
C LEU A 459 -23.68 -38.61 11.11
N LEU A 460 -23.09 -38.02 10.06
CA LEU A 460 -23.66 -38.09 8.71
C LEU A 460 -22.57 -37.98 7.64
N ILE A 461 -22.64 -38.83 6.62
CA ILE A 461 -21.74 -38.89 5.46
C ILE A 461 -22.59 -38.73 4.19
N VAL A 462 -22.22 -37.81 3.30
CA VAL A 462 -22.48 -37.89 1.85
C VAL A 462 -21.24 -37.32 1.12
N SER A 463 -20.96 -37.81 -0.10
CA SER A 463 -19.64 -37.78 -0.74
C SER A 463 -19.67 -37.21 -2.17
N ILE A 464 -18.48 -37.07 -2.80
CA ILE A 464 -18.24 -37.02 -4.28
C ILE A 464 -18.63 -35.68 -4.97
N ALA A 465 -17.88 -35.10 -5.90
CA ALA A 465 -16.52 -35.33 -6.42
C ALA A 465 -15.95 -34.09 -7.14
N CYS A 466 -14.66 -34.14 -7.52
CA CYS A 466 -14.02 -33.18 -8.42
C CYS A 466 -14.61 -33.21 -9.84
N PHE A 467 -14.60 -32.09 -10.56
CA PHE A 467 -14.28 -32.10 -11.99
C PHE A 467 -13.66 -30.77 -12.47
N LEU A 468 -12.64 -30.87 -13.33
CA LEU A 468 -11.99 -29.76 -14.03
C LEU A 468 -12.39 -29.78 -15.52
N LYS A 469 -12.16 -28.65 -16.22
CA LYS A 469 -12.14 -28.44 -17.69
C LYS A 469 -13.45 -28.14 -18.46
N ARG A 470 -13.49 -26.89 -18.93
CA ARG A 470 -13.31 -26.46 -20.35
C ARG A 470 -14.51 -26.52 -21.33
N LYS A 471 -14.90 -25.30 -21.76
CA LYS A 471 -15.46 -24.89 -23.08
C LYS A 471 -16.46 -25.81 -23.79
N GLN A 472 -17.66 -25.28 -24.04
CA GLN A 472 -17.88 -24.50 -25.27
C GLN A 472 -18.70 -23.24 -24.97
#